data_AF-A0A973DR71-F1
#
_entry.id   AF-A0A973DR71-F1
#
_cell.length_a   1.000
_cell.length_b   1.000
_cell.length_c   1.000
_cell.angle_alpha   90.00
_cell.angle_beta   90.00
_cell.angle_gamma   90.00
#
_symmetry.space_group_name_H-M   'P 1'
#
loop_
_entity.id
_entity.type
_entity.pdbx_description
1 polymer ?
#
loop_
_entity_poly.entity_id
_entity_poly.type
_entity_poly.pdbx_seq_one_letter_code
_entity_poly.pdbx_strand_id
1 'polypeptide(L)'
;MAFDFILMLTAEDRTIPDARARLDDALEGGARHIGFKDIGLPFSELKALADHIRASGGRSYLEVVSLDAESELASARAAVELDVDCLLGGTRAEEVTAITRHHPVRYYPFPGRIVGHPSVLEGPIDAIVASAQRLADLEHVHGLDLLAYRFDGDVPALMRAVCTAVDKPVIMAGSIDSEARVQDTAMTGAAGFTVGTAALAGAFPAPDDRFVSQVRSILDITTRARARSTSPRRLALSAHNTRKAALQAWVMRHAQSLEGHRLICTGGTGRMLADVAPNLSIHRLQRGARGGDQQLGALIATGELDAVVFFADPTIAHGGDADLQALTRLAILHDTPVALSPAAADMVATSLLIPG
;
A
#
# COMPACT_ATOMS: atom_id res chain seq x y z
N MET A 1 3.47 -3.63 1.97
CA MET A 1 4.30 -3.21 3.13
C MET A 1 3.59 -2.01 3.73
N ALA A 2 3.31 -1.97 5.04
CA ALA A 2 2.65 -0.78 5.59
C ALA A 2 3.61 0.43 5.58
N PHE A 3 3.10 1.57 5.14
CA PHE A 3 3.83 2.83 4.92
C PHE A 3 4.73 2.84 3.68
N ASP A 4 4.10 2.99 2.51
CA ASP A 4 4.76 3.12 1.21
C ASP A 4 4.92 4.59 0.76
N PHE A 5 6.07 4.90 0.15
CA PHE A 5 6.31 6.17 -0.52
C PHE A 5 5.85 6.06 -1.98
N ILE A 6 4.86 6.87 -2.37
CA ILE A 6 4.33 6.96 -3.73
C ILE A 6 4.89 8.23 -4.39
N LEU A 7 5.79 8.06 -5.35
CA LEU A 7 6.35 9.15 -6.12
C LEU A 7 5.39 9.57 -7.22
N MET A 8 4.95 10.82 -7.24
CA MET A 8 4.12 11.37 -8.30
C MET A 8 5.00 12.11 -9.32
N LEU A 9 5.04 11.63 -10.57
CA LEU A 9 5.73 12.29 -11.69
C LEU A 9 4.91 13.47 -12.22
N THR A 10 4.54 14.38 -11.31
CA THR A 10 3.57 15.44 -11.55
C THR A 10 4.03 16.75 -10.92
N ALA A 11 3.80 17.85 -11.62
CA ALA A 11 3.96 19.21 -11.12
C ALA A 11 2.77 20.06 -11.61
N GLU A 12 2.34 21.05 -10.83
CA GLU A 12 1.22 21.95 -11.22
C GLU A 12 -0.03 21.20 -11.70
N ASP A 13 -0.40 20.16 -10.96
CA ASP A 13 -1.57 19.32 -11.24
C ASP A 13 -1.61 18.68 -12.64
N ARG A 14 -0.43 18.40 -13.22
CA ARG A 14 -0.27 17.64 -14.46
C ARG A 14 0.94 16.71 -14.42
N THR A 15 0.90 15.65 -15.22
CA THR A 15 2.07 14.82 -15.51
C THR A 15 3.13 15.66 -16.22
N ILE A 16 4.38 15.54 -15.77
CA ILE A 16 5.49 16.34 -16.30
C ILE A 16 5.86 15.91 -17.72
N PRO A 17 6.27 16.84 -18.62
CA PRO A 17 6.63 16.50 -20.00
C PRO A 17 7.77 15.49 -20.12
N ASP A 18 8.69 15.44 -19.15
CA ASP A 18 9.85 14.55 -19.11
C ASP A 18 9.62 13.29 -18.25
N ALA A 19 8.35 12.92 -17.96
CA ALA A 19 8.01 11.83 -17.04
C ALA A 19 8.69 10.51 -17.41
N ARG A 20 8.87 10.22 -18.70
CA ARG A 20 9.57 9.01 -19.16
C ARG A 20 11.04 8.97 -18.74
N ALA A 21 11.76 10.09 -18.89
CA ALA A 21 13.15 10.17 -18.45
C ALA A 21 13.25 10.13 -16.92
N ARG A 22 12.31 10.79 -16.23
CA ARG A 22 12.24 10.80 -14.77
C ARG A 22 11.88 9.44 -14.18
N LEU A 23 11.15 8.60 -14.92
CA LEU A 23 10.87 7.24 -14.50
C LEU A 23 12.15 6.42 -14.36
N ASP A 24 13.08 6.52 -15.32
CA ASP A 24 14.34 5.78 -15.27
C ASP A 24 15.16 6.20 -14.04
N ASP A 25 15.27 7.51 -13.79
CA ASP A 25 15.92 8.06 -12.60
C ASP A 25 15.22 7.59 -11.30
N ALA A 26 13.88 7.56 -11.28
CA ALA A 26 13.11 7.10 -10.13
C ALA A 26 13.35 5.61 -9.82
N LEU A 27 13.38 4.78 -10.87
CA LEU A 27 13.64 3.35 -10.76
C LEU A 27 15.08 3.08 -10.28
N GLU A 28 16.07 3.84 -10.77
CA GLU A 28 17.46 3.82 -10.30
C GLU A 28 17.59 4.28 -8.84
N GLY A 29 16.75 5.24 -8.44
CA GLY A 29 16.59 5.69 -7.07
C GLY A 29 15.99 4.62 -6.15
N GLY A 30 15.32 3.62 -6.71
CA GLY A 30 14.69 2.52 -5.97
C GLY A 30 13.18 2.67 -5.79
N ALA A 31 12.55 3.70 -6.37
CA ALA A 31 11.10 3.86 -6.30
C ALA A 31 10.41 2.68 -6.99
N ARG A 32 9.35 2.16 -6.35
CA ARG A 32 8.50 1.09 -6.90
C ARG A 32 7.03 1.46 -6.92
N HIS A 33 6.61 2.48 -6.18
CA HIS A 33 5.26 3.02 -6.24
C HIS A 33 5.32 4.38 -6.94
N ILE A 34 4.82 4.43 -8.17
CA ILE A 34 5.02 5.57 -9.06
C ILE A 34 3.67 5.95 -9.66
N GLY A 35 3.31 7.22 -9.51
CA GLY A 35 2.07 7.77 -10.00
C GLY A 35 2.23 8.90 -10.98
N PHE A 36 1.15 9.19 -11.67
CA PHE A 36 1.01 10.27 -12.63
C PHE A 36 -0.45 10.70 -12.69
N LYS A 37 -0.75 11.75 -13.47
CA LYS A 37 -2.12 12.23 -13.74
C LYS A 37 -2.50 11.92 -15.18
N ASP A 38 -3.79 11.91 -15.47
CA ASP A 38 -4.32 11.73 -16.82
C ASP A 38 -4.15 12.98 -17.71
N ILE A 39 -3.76 14.10 -17.12
CA ILE A 39 -3.48 15.37 -17.80
C ILE A 39 -1.96 15.57 -17.92
N GLY A 40 -1.51 16.17 -19.03
CA GLY A 40 -0.13 16.65 -19.23
C GLY A 40 0.63 15.92 -20.34
N LEU A 41 0.29 14.67 -20.61
CA LEU A 41 0.85 13.87 -21.71
C LEU A 41 -0.27 13.23 -22.56
N PRO A 42 0.01 12.90 -23.84
CA PRO A 42 -0.90 12.10 -24.65
C PRO A 42 -1.17 10.73 -24.00
N PHE A 43 -2.38 10.20 -24.21
CA PHE A 43 -2.78 8.91 -23.64
C PHE A 43 -1.82 7.76 -23.98
N SER A 44 -1.29 7.72 -25.20
CA SER A 44 -0.31 6.69 -25.62
C SER A 44 0.99 6.75 -24.83
N GLU A 45 1.42 7.94 -24.40
CA GLU A 45 2.62 8.12 -23.59
C GLU A 45 2.36 7.75 -22.13
N LEU A 46 1.17 8.08 -21.60
CA LEU A 46 0.73 7.62 -20.28
C LEU A 46 0.64 6.09 -20.23
N LYS A 47 0.16 5.44 -21.31
CA LYS A 47 0.11 3.98 -21.41
C LYS A 47 1.52 3.37 -21.37
N ALA A 48 2.44 3.93 -22.16
CA ALA A 48 3.83 3.49 -22.15
C ALA A 48 4.49 3.69 -20.78
N LEU A 49 4.15 4.77 -20.05
CA LEU A 49 4.62 5.02 -18.69
C LEU A 49 4.11 3.95 -17.71
N ALA A 50 2.80 3.67 -17.72
CA ALA A 50 2.19 2.63 -16.87
C ALA A 50 2.80 1.25 -17.13
N ASP A 51 2.99 0.88 -18.40
CA ASP A 51 3.56 -0.41 -18.78
C ASP A 51 5.03 -0.52 -18.39
N HIS A 52 5.79 0.57 -18.47
CA HIS A 52 7.18 0.58 -18.03
C HIS A 52 7.30 0.43 -16.50
N ILE A 53 6.45 1.12 -15.72
CA ILE A 53 6.39 0.95 -14.26
C ILE A 53 6.17 -0.52 -13.91
N ARG A 54 5.17 -1.15 -14.51
CA ARG A 54 4.83 -2.56 -14.28
C ARG A 54 5.92 -3.53 -14.75
N ALA A 55 6.51 -3.31 -15.93
CA ALA A 55 7.58 -4.15 -16.44
C ALA A 55 8.84 -4.13 -15.53
N SER A 56 9.06 -3.04 -14.81
CA SER A 56 10.12 -2.90 -13.81
C SER A 56 9.74 -3.43 -12.42
N GLY A 57 8.60 -4.13 -12.29
CA GLY A 57 8.11 -4.67 -11.02
C GLY A 57 7.52 -3.61 -10.09
N GLY A 58 7.23 -2.42 -10.61
CA GLY A 58 6.58 -1.34 -9.86
C GLY A 58 5.06 -1.39 -9.93
N ARG A 59 4.43 -0.59 -9.07
CA ARG A 59 3.00 -0.33 -9.01
C ARG A 59 2.71 1.07 -9.54
N SER A 60 1.78 1.14 -10.49
CA SER A 60 1.33 2.34 -11.15
C SER A 60 0.11 2.98 -10.47
N TYR A 61 0.12 4.30 -10.36
CA TYR A 61 -0.94 5.09 -9.75
C TYR A 61 -1.42 6.16 -10.73
N LEU A 62 -2.73 6.30 -10.90
CA LEU A 62 -3.34 7.46 -11.57
C LEU A 62 -4.03 8.32 -10.51
N GLU A 63 -3.72 9.61 -10.46
CA GLU A 63 -4.41 10.57 -9.58
C GLU A 63 -5.43 11.39 -10.38
N VAL A 64 -6.66 11.45 -9.88
CA VAL A 64 -7.73 12.29 -10.43
C VAL A 64 -7.51 13.74 -10.02
N VAL A 65 -7.46 14.63 -11.00
CA VAL A 65 -7.27 16.07 -10.79
C VAL A 65 -8.58 16.85 -10.73
N SER A 66 -9.60 16.34 -11.42
CA SER A 66 -10.82 17.10 -11.73
C SER A 66 -11.89 16.98 -10.66
N LEU A 67 -12.65 18.06 -10.47
CA LEU A 67 -13.78 18.12 -9.53
C LEU A 67 -15.15 18.09 -10.23
N ASP A 68 -15.22 18.34 -11.54
CA ASP A 68 -16.45 18.16 -12.31
C ASP A 68 -16.69 16.68 -12.62
N ALA A 69 -17.97 16.33 -12.75
CA ALA A 69 -18.40 14.94 -12.88
C ALA A 69 -17.88 14.30 -14.18
N GLU A 70 -17.95 15.01 -15.30
CA GLU A 70 -17.57 14.47 -16.60
C GLU A 70 -16.09 14.09 -16.64
N SER A 71 -15.24 14.99 -16.17
CA SER A 71 -13.80 14.78 -16.16
C SER A 71 -13.37 13.70 -15.16
N GLU A 72 -13.96 13.67 -13.95
CA GLU A 72 -13.66 12.60 -12.97
C GLU A 72 -13.98 11.21 -13.53
N LEU A 73 -15.14 11.06 -14.18
CA LEU A 73 -15.51 9.79 -14.81
C LEU A 73 -14.63 9.47 -16.04
N ALA A 74 -14.11 10.48 -16.74
CA ALA A 74 -13.12 10.29 -17.80
C ALA A 74 -11.80 9.78 -17.24
N SER A 75 -11.31 10.33 -16.13
CA SER A 75 -10.11 9.83 -15.42
C SER A 75 -10.30 8.39 -14.94
N ALA A 76 -11.49 8.03 -14.44
CA ALA A 76 -11.80 6.66 -14.06
C ALA A 76 -11.75 5.67 -15.24
N ARG A 77 -12.28 6.07 -16.41
CA ARG A 77 -12.14 5.27 -17.65
C ARG A 77 -10.68 5.18 -18.10
N ALA A 78 -9.95 6.28 -18.04
CA ALA A 78 -8.52 6.29 -18.36
C ALA A 78 -7.73 5.34 -17.46
N ALA A 79 -8.03 5.28 -16.16
CA ALA A 79 -7.40 4.32 -15.25
C ALA A 79 -7.58 2.86 -15.70
N VAL A 80 -8.78 2.51 -16.13
CA VAL A 80 -9.11 1.17 -16.66
C VAL A 80 -8.38 0.92 -17.99
N GLU A 81 -8.42 1.87 -18.93
CA GLU A 81 -7.82 1.70 -20.26
C GLU A 81 -6.27 1.71 -20.23
N LEU A 82 -5.68 2.48 -19.32
CA LEU A 82 -4.23 2.47 -19.06
C LEU A 82 -3.77 1.20 -18.35
N ASP A 83 -4.71 0.47 -17.74
CA ASP A 83 -4.46 -0.71 -16.91
C ASP A 83 -3.52 -0.38 -15.75
N VAL A 84 -3.82 0.71 -15.02
CA VAL A 84 -3.08 1.09 -13.80
C VAL A 84 -3.52 0.24 -12.61
N ASP A 85 -2.63 0.11 -11.63
CA ASP A 85 -2.91 -0.69 -10.43
C ASP A 85 -3.80 0.05 -9.43
N CYS A 86 -3.66 1.38 -9.35
CA CYS A 86 -4.35 2.21 -8.37
C CYS A 86 -4.90 3.50 -9.00
N LEU A 87 -6.11 3.87 -8.58
CA LEU A 87 -6.75 5.15 -8.87
C LEU A 87 -6.91 5.92 -7.56
N LEU A 88 -6.27 7.08 -7.46
CA LEU A 88 -6.29 7.96 -6.30
C LEU A 88 -7.19 9.18 -6.57
N GLY A 89 -7.94 9.60 -5.55
CA GLY A 89 -8.77 10.79 -5.59
C GLY A 89 -10.16 10.58 -6.20
N GLY A 90 -10.82 11.69 -6.51
CA GLY A 90 -12.23 11.73 -6.89
C GLY A 90 -13.16 11.83 -5.68
N THR A 91 -14.36 12.35 -5.94
CA THR A 91 -15.39 12.65 -4.93
C THR A 91 -16.71 11.91 -5.17
N ARG A 92 -16.84 11.21 -6.31
CA ARG A 92 -18.05 10.50 -6.77
C ARG A 92 -17.85 8.99 -6.74
N ALA A 93 -17.55 8.48 -5.56
CA ALA A 93 -17.09 7.09 -5.42
C ALA A 93 -18.08 6.05 -5.96
N GLU A 94 -19.39 6.25 -5.81
CA GLU A 94 -20.41 5.34 -6.36
C GLU A 94 -20.39 5.30 -7.90
N GLU A 95 -20.19 6.44 -8.55
CA GLU A 95 -20.14 6.52 -10.02
C GLU A 95 -18.81 5.97 -10.55
N VAL A 96 -17.71 6.29 -9.88
CA VAL A 96 -16.38 5.77 -10.23
C VAL A 96 -16.33 4.25 -10.06
N THR A 97 -16.88 3.71 -8.97
CA THR A 97 -16.95 2.25 -8.77
C THR A 97 -17.82 1.55 -9.79
N ALA A 98 -18.86 2.19 -10.33
CA ALA A 98 -19.63 1.61 -11.44
C ALA A 98 -18.78 1.40 -12.71
N ILE A 99 -17.75 2.22 -12.93
CA ILE A 99 -16.77 2.09 -14.02
C ILE A 99 -15.70 1.05 -13.67
N THR A 100 -15.15 1.11 -12.46
CA THR A 100 -13.95 0.34 -12.10
C THR A 100 -14.25 -1.07 -11.59
N ARG A 101 -15.47 -1.38 -11.12
CA ARG A 101 -15.82 -2.68 -10.48
C ARG A 101 -15.55 -3.94 -11.30
N HIS A 102 -15.44 -3.82 -12.62
CA HIS A 102 -15.15 -4.94 -13.52
C HIS A 102 -13.66 -5.04 -13.91
N HIS A 103 -12.81 -4.20 -13.32
CA HIS A 103 -11.38 -4.13 -13.52
C HIS A 103 -10.63 -4.35 -12.19
N PRO A 104 -9.42 -4.92 -12.17
CA PRO A 104 -8.63 -5.11 -10.95
C PRO A 104 -8.08 -3.82 -10.32
N VAL A 105 -8.41 -2.63 -10.84
CA VAL A 105 -7.87 -1.35 -10.34
C VAL A 105 -8.34 -1.11 -8.91
N ARG A 106 -7.41 -0.73 -8.03
CA ARG A 106 -7.72 -0.38 -6.64
C ARG A 106 -8.07 1.09 -6.54
N TYR A 107 -9.27 1.39 -6.02
CA TYR A 107 -9.77 2.76 -5.95
C TYR A 107 -9.69 3.38 -4.53
N TYR A 108 -9.18 4.61 -4.45
CA TYR A 108 -8.93 5.37 -3.22
C TYR A 108 -9.55 6.78 -3.34
N PRO A 109 -10.86 6.97 -3.09
CA PRO A 109 -11.52 8.28 -3.15
C PRO A 109 -11.04 9.25 -2.05
N PHE A 110 -11.28 10.54 -2.27
CA PHE A 110 -11.10 11.57 -1.24
C PHE A 110 -12.24 11.51 -0.20
N PRO A 111 -11.95 11.33 1.10
CA PRO A 111 -12.94 11.53 2.15
C PRO A 111 -13.12 13.01 2.49
N GLY A 112 -14.34 13.40 2.82
CA GLY A 112 -14.69 14.77 3.20
C GLY A 112 -15.15 15.63 2.03
N ARG A 113 -15.24 16.95 2.25
CA ARG A 113 -15.67 17.92 1.24
C ARG A 113 -14.45 18.54 0.58
N ILE A 114 -14.30 18.31 -0.73
CA ILE A 114 -13.19 18.84 -1.52
C ILE A 114 -13.66 20.03 -2.34
N VAL A 115 -12.92 21.15 -2.30
CA VAL A 115 -13.24 22.36 -3.05
C VAL A 115 -12.01 22.97 -3.72
N GLY A 116 -12.24 23.76 -4.77
CA GLY A 116 -11.21 24.59 -5.40
C GLY A 116 -10.16 23.80 -6.19
N HIS A 117 -9.26 24.55 -6.83
CA HIS A 117 -8.11 24.01 -7.54
C HIS A 117 -6.92 24.95 -7.30
N PRO A 118 -5.87 24.54 -6.54
CA PRO A 118 -5.65 23.19 -6.00
C PRO A 118 -6.72 22.78 -4.97
N SER A 119 -7.06 21.49 -4.96
CA SER A 119 -8.09 20.90 -4.09
C SER A 119 -7.81 21.14 -2.60
N VAL A 120 -8.78 21.63 -1.84
CA VAL A 120 -8.73 21.87 -0.39
C VAL A 120 -9.73 20.96 0.31
N LEU A 121 -9.34 20.39 1.46
CA LEU A 121 -10.22 19.59 2.30
C LEU A 121 -10.88 20.48 3.36
N GLU A 122 -12.20 20.61 3.30
CA GLU A 122 -13.00 21.44 4.20
C GLU A 122 -13.85 20.63 5.18
N GLY A 123 -14.26 21.30 6.26
CA GLY A 123 -15.23 20.81 7.23
C GLY A 123 -14.60 20.30 8.52
N PRO A 124 -15.42 20.06 9.56
CA PRO A 124 -14.91 19.58 10.83
C PRO A 124 -14.45 18.10 10.72
N ILE A 125 -13.50 17.70 11.59
CA ILE A 125 -12.88 16.37 11.57
C ILE A 125 -13.92 15.25 11.67
N ASP A 126 -14.95 15.42 12.49
CA ASP A 126 -16.04 14.45 12.66
C ASP A 126 -16.83 14.21 11.37
N ALA A 127 -17.09 15.27 10.59
CA ALA A 127 -17.73 15.14 9.28
C ALA A 127 -16.84 14.44 8.26
N ILE A 128 -15.53 14.70 8.28
CA ILE A 128 -14.55 14.03 7.42
C ILE A 128 -14.46 12.53 7.78
N VAL A 129 -14.40 12.21 9.08
CA VAL A 129 -14.43 10.83 9.59
C VAL A 129 -15.69 10.11 9.17
N ALA A 130 -16.87 10.74 9.31
CA ALA A 130 -18.12 10.15 8.87
C ALA A 130 -18.14 9.89 7.34
N SER A 131 -17.52 10.77 6.56
CA SER A 131 -17.32 10.54 5.13
C SER A 131 -16.38 9.37 4.84
N ALA A 132 -15.26 9.29 5.56
CA ALA A 132 -14.29 8.22 5.43
C ALA A 132 -14.92 6.85 5.69
N GLN A 133 -15.73 6.73 6.75
CA GLN A 133 -16.46 5.50 7.09
C GLN A 133 -17.42 5.09 5.97
N ARG A 134 -18.27 6.02 5.49
CA ARG A 134 -19.20 5.73 4.38
C ARG A 134 -18.48 5.24 3.12
N LEU A 135 -17.38 5.89 2.75
CA LEU A 135 -16.58 5.48 1.59
C LEU A 135 -15.90 4.13 1.82
N ALA A 136 -15.38 3.89 3.01
CA ALA A 136 -14.76 2.63 3.37
C ALA A 136 -15.76 1.47 3.41
N ASP A 137 -17.05 1.71 3.60
CA ASP A 137 -18.10 0.68 3.54
C ASP A 137 -18.50 0.30 2.11
N LEU A 138 -18.17 1.13 1.10
CA LEU A 138 -18.48 0.81 -0.30
C LEU A 138 -17.69 -0.39 -0.80
N GLU A 139 -18.38 -1.30 -1.50
CA GLU A 139 -17.75 -2.35 -2.28
C GLU A 139 -16.91 -1.71 -3.40
N HIS A 140 -15.77 -2.33 -3.75
CA HIS A 140 -14.82 -1.82 -4.75
C HIS A 140 -14.09 -0.50 -4.42
N VAL A 141 -14.34 0.12 -3.26
CA VAL A 141 -13.38 1.06 -2.64
C VAL A 141 -12.33 0.24 -1.89
N HIS A 142 -11.05 0.49 -2.13
CA HIS A 142 -9.95 -0.32 -1.60
C HIS A 142 -9.12 0.39 -0.52
N GLY A 143 -9.40 1.67 -0.31
CA GLY A 143 -8.74 2.56 0.65
C GLY A 143 -9.23 3.98 0.48
N LEU A 144 -8.55 4.93 1.11
CA LEU A 144 -8.85 6.35 1.02
C LEU A 144 -7.59 7.12 0.63
N ASP A 145 -7.76 8.20 -0.11
CA ASP A 145 -6.72 9.19 -0.35
C ASP A 145 -7.07 10.44 0.47
N LEU A 146 -6.36 10.71 1.55
CA LEU A 146 -6.66 11.82 2.46
C LEU A 146 -5.77 13.02 2.12
N LEU A 147 -6.36 14.13 1.69
CA LEU A 147 -5.67 15.43 1.46
C LEU A 147 -5.29 16.12 2.79
N ALA A 148 -4.58 15.41 3.67
CA ALA A 148 -4.33 15.78 5.05
C ALA A 148 -3.68 17.16 5.20
N TYR A 149 -2.66 17.47 4.40
CA TYR A 149 -1.95 18.75 4.47
C TYR A 149 -2.57 19.85 3.59
N ARG A 150 -3.75 19.58 2.99
CA ARG A 150 -4.62 20.60 2.39
C ARG A 150 -5.89 20.84 3.24
N PHE A 151 -5.86 20.42 4.50
CA PHE A 151 -6.86 20.73 5.51
C PHE A 151 -6.39 21.92 6.35
N ASP A 152 -7.28 22.91 6.56
CA ASP A 152 -7.02 24.06 7.43
C ASP A 152 -7.45 23.74 8.87
N GLY A 153 -6.56 23.10 9.64
CA GLY A 153 -6.82 22.72 11.02
C GLY A 153 -5.72 21.85 11.64
N ASP A 154 -6.06 21.07 12.67
CA ASP A 154 -5.14 20.13 13.31
C ASP A 154 -4.96 18.88 12.43
N VAL A 155 -3.96 18.93 11.55
CA VAL A 155 -3.63 17.87 10.59
C VAL A 155 -3.27 16.54 11.28
N PRO A 156 -2.40 16.49 12.32
CA PRO A 156 -2.17 15.26 13.07
C PRO A 156 -3.43 14.66 13.72
N ALA A 157 -4.32 15.47 14.27
CA ALA A 157 -5.58 14.98 14.82
C ALA A 157 -6.50 14.40 13.74
N LEU A 158 -6.60 15.08 12.59
CA LEU A 158 -7.37 14.60 11.43
C LEU A 158 -6.86 13.23 10.96
N MET A 159 -5.56 13.11 10.71
CA MET A 159 -4.95 11.86 10.21
C MET A 159 -5.23 10.69 11.16
N ARG A 160 -5.00 10.86 12.46
CA ARG A 160 -5.28 9.82 13.46
C ARG A 160 -6.76 9.45 13.52
N ALA A 161 -7.64 10.45 13.48
CA ALA A 161 -9.08 10.23 13.55
C ALA A 161 -9.58 9.41 12.35
N VAL A 162 -9.14 9.74 11.14
CA VAL A 162 -9.51 9.00 9.92
C VAL A 162 -8.93 7.60 9.93
N CYS A 163 -7.62 7.43 10.17
CA CYS A 163 -6.98 6.11 10.19
C CYS A 163 -7.54 5.17 11.27
N THR A 164 -7.96 5.69 12.42
CA THR A 164 -8.57 4.87 13.48
C THR A 164 -10.01 4.46 13.14
N ALA A 165 -10.72 5.27 12.35
CA ALA A 165 -12.13 5.07 12.07
C ALA A 165 -12.43 4.06 10.96
N VAL A 166 -11.43 3.63 10.19
CA VAL A 166 -11.61 2.74 9.03
C VAL A 166 -10.60 1.60 9.03
N ASP A 167 -11.04 0.41 8.59
CA ASP A 167 -10.16 -0.77 8.46
C ASP A 167 -9.39 -0.82 7.13
N LYS A 168 -9.74 0.06 6.18
CA LYS A 168 -9.11 0.14 4.85
C LYS A 168 -7.89 1.08 4.88
N PRO A 169 -6.86 0.82 4.05
CA PRO A 169 -5.65 1.65 4.01
C PRO A 169 -5.96 3.11 3.65
N VAL A 170 -5.31 4.04 4.36
CA VAL A 170 -5.38 5.48 4.07
C VAL A 170 -4.03 5.95 3.55
N ILE A 171 -4.01 6.49 2.34
CA ILE A 171 -2.87 7.14 1.72
C ILE A 171 -2.96 8.64 2.05
N MET A 172 -1.87 9.23 2.52
CA MET A 172 -1.83 10.66 2.80
C MET A 172 -1.30 11.44 1.61
N ALA A 173 -2.02 12.48 1.23
CA ALA A 173 -1.66 13.36 0.15
C ALA A 173 -1.72 14.83 0.60
N GLY A 174 -1.27 15.71 -0.30
CA GLY A 174 -1.47 17.14 -0.15
C GLY A 174 -0.25 17.93 0.28
N SER A 175 0.82 17.97 -0.51
CA SER A 175 2.03 18.78 -0.22
C SER A 175 2.91 18.23 0.91
N ILE A 176 3.11 16.93 0.99
CA ILE A 176 4.16 16.36 1.86
C ILE A 176 5.53 16.71 1.26
N ASP A 177 6.30 17.54 1.96
CA ASP A 177 7.48 18.25 1.41
C ASP A 177 8.73 18.17 2.31
N SER A 178 8.64 17.43 3.42
CA SER A 178 9.69 17.42 4.44
C SER A 178 9.70 16.11 5.22
N GLU A 179 10.87 15.79 5.79
CA GLU A 179 11.04 14.60 6.65
C GLU A 179 10.08 14.62 7.84
N ALA A 180 9.84 15.79 8.45
CA ALA A 180 8.91 15.94 9.56
C ALA A 180 7.50 15.48 9.18
N ARG A 181 6.99 15.90 8.01
CA ARG A 181 5.66 15.48 7.53
C ARG A 181 5.59 13.99 7.25
N VAL A 182 6.65 13.39 6.70
CA VAL A 182 6.71 11.93 6.49
C VAL A 182 6.67 11.17 7.81
N GLN A 183 7.41 11.65 8.83
CA GLN A 183 7.40 11.04 10.17
C GLN A 183 6.03 11.15 10.84
N ASP A 184 5.41 12.33 10.81
CA ASP A 184 4.06 12.54 11.36
C ASP A 184 3.04 11.59 10.72
N THR A 185 3.10 11.49 9.38
CA THR A 185 2.24 10.62 8.57
C THR A 185 2.38 9.15 9.02
N ALA A 186 3.60 8.64 9.19
CA ALA A 186 3.85 7.27 9.62
C ALA A 186 3.23 6.94 10.99
N MET A 187 3.30 7.88 11.93
CA MET A 187 2.83 7.70 13.31
C MET A 187 1.30 7.76 13.46
N THR A 188 0.56 8.08 12.39
CA THR A 188 -0.91 8.24 12.43
C THR A 188 -1.70 7.00 12.02
N GLY A 189 -1.04 5.96 11.54
CA GLY A 189 -1.66 4.73 11.02
C GLY A 189 -1.80 4.68 9.50
N ALA A 190 -1.30 5.71 8.80
CA ALA A 190 -1.29 5.79 7.35
C ALA A 190 -0.63 4.56 6.70
N ALA A 191 -1.19 4.12 5.57
CA ALA A 191 -0.65 3.04 4.76
C ALA A 191 0.45 3.50 3.79
N GLY A 192 0.53 4.81 3.53
CA GLY A 192 1.54 5.40 2.66
C GLY A 192 1.28 6.88 2.44
N PHE A 193 2.07 7.49 1.58
CA PHE A 193 1.96 8.91 1.26
C PHE A 193 2.43 9.23 -0.15
N THR A 194 1.92 10.34 -0.71
CA THR A 194 2.33 10.84 -2.02
C THR A 194 3.28 12.03 -1.91
N VAL A 195 4.29 12.07 -2.79
CA VAL A 195 5.14 13.24 -3.00
C VAL A 195 5.33 13.46 -4.50
N GLY A 196 4.97 14.64 -4.99
CA GLY A 196 5.18 15.04 -6.38
C GLY A 196 6.17 16.20 -6.50
N THR A 197 5.62 17.42 -6.64
CA THR A 197 6.39 18.66 -6.82
C THR A 197 7.58 18.80 -5.87
N ALA A 198 7.44 18.44 -4.60
CA ALA A 198 8.53 18.57 -3.62
C ALA A 198 9.73 17.65 -3.92
N ALA A 199 9.51 16.43 -4.41
CA ALA A 199 10.59 15.54 -4.84
C ALA A 199 11.29 16.08 -6.11
N LEU A 200 10.51 16.60 -7.06
CA LEU A 200 11.02 17.20 -8.30
C LEU A 200 11.80 18.49 -8.05
N ALA A 201 11.39 19.27 -7.04
CA ALA A 201 12.00 20.54 -6.66
C ALA A 201 13.22 20.38 -5.70
N GLY A 202 13.57 19.15 -5.33
CA GLY A 202 14.71 18.92 -4.44
C GLY A 202 14.47 19.29 -2.98
N ALA A 203 13.23 19.24 -2.49
CA ALA A 203 12.86 19.73 -1.16
C ALA A 203 13.39 18.88 0.00
N PHE A 204 13.73 17.61 -0.25
CA PHE A 204 14.22 16.71 0.79
C PHE A 204 15.75 16.78 0.92
N PRO A 205 16.31 16.52 2.11
CA PRO A 205 17.76 16.59 2.32
C PRO A 205 18.47 15.49 1.52
N ALA A 206 19.20 15.85 0.47
CA ALA A 206 19.93 14.91 -0.38
C ALA A 206 21.42 15.30 -0.48
N PRO A 207 22.33 14.33 -0.77
CA PRO A 207 23.76 14.60 -0.89
C PRO A 207 24.13 15.44 -2.12
N ASP A 208 23.27 15.46 -3.14
CA ASP A 208 23.43 16.28 -4.35
C ASP A 208 22.05 16.59 -4.97
N ASP A 209 22.03 17.47 -5.98
CA ASP A 209 20.81 17.98 -6.62
C ASP A 209 20.18 17.01 -7.63
N ARG A 210 20.70 15.78 -7.77
CA ARG A 210 20.14 14.82 -8.73
C ARG A 210 18.82 14.26 -8.22
N PHE A 211 17.88 14.06 -9.13
CA PHE A 211 16.59 13.48 -8.82
C PHE A 211 16.70 12.06 -8.22
N VAL A 212 17.64 11.25 -8.70
CA VAL A 212 17.96 9.92 -8.11
C VAL A 212 18.30 10.05 -6.62
N SER A 213 19.09 11.05 -6.23
CA SER A 213 19.49 11.30 -4.84
C SER A 213 18.33 11.76 -3.98
N GLN A 214 17.41 12.55 -4.54
CA GLN A 214 16.15 12.92 -3.89
C GLN A 214 15.27 11.70 -3.62
N VAL A 215 15.07 10.84 -4.61
CA VAL A 215 14.27 9.61 -4.45
C VAL A 215 14.88 8.69 -3.37
N ARG A 216 16.20 8.50 -3.38
CA ARG A 216 16.91 7.72 -2.35
C ARG A 216 16.73 8.32 -0.96
N SER A 217 16.86 9.64 -0.82
CA SER A 217 16.65 10.32 0.46
C SER A 217 15.24 10.11 1.00
N ILE A 218 14.21 10.25 0.16
CA ILE A 218 12.82 10.04 0.58
C ILE A 218 12.60 8.57 1.00
N LEU A 219 13.18 7.59 0.28
CA LEU A 219 13.11 6.18 0.65
C LEU A 219 13.82 5.88 1.99
N ASP A 220 14.97 6.49 2.24
CA ASP A 220 15.69 6.37 3.51
C ASP A 220 14.89 6.97 4.67
N ILE A 221 14.30 8.15 4.47
CA ILE A 221 13.37 8.78 5.41
C ILE A 221 12.17 7.87 5.67
N THR A 222 11.58 7.31 4.60
CA THR A 222 10.44 6.40 4.68
C THR A 222 10.79 5.15 5.47
N THR A 223 11.98 4.59 5.27
CA THR A 223 12.46 3.41 6.01
C THR A 223 12.57 3.70 7.50
N ARG A 224 13.14 4.86 7.89
CA ARG A 224 13.21 5.29 9.29
C ARG A 224 11.83 5.56 9.88
N ALA A 225 10.95 6.22 9.13
CA ALA A 225 9.58 6.52 9.55
C ALA A 225 8.75 5.23 9.72
N ARG A 226 8.95 4.24 8.85
CA ARG A 226 8.28 2.93 8.88
C ARG A 226 8.54 2.17 10.18
N ALA A 227 9.74 2.29 10.75
CA ALA A 227 10.08 1.69 12.05
C ALA A 227 9.25 2.26 13.22
N ARG A 228 8.62 3.43 13.03
CA ARG A 228 7.74 4.08 13.99
C ARG A 228 6.27 4.05 13.55
N SER A 229 5.97 3.36 12.45
CA SER A 229 4.61 3.35 11.91
C SER A 229 3.67 2.56 12.81
N THR A 230 2.51 3.13 13.06
CA THR A 230 1.44 2.52 13.87
C THR A 230 0.43 1.74 13.01
N SER A 231 0.64 1.68 11.69
CA SER A 231 -0.26 0.99 10.77
C SER A 231 -0.22 -0.54 10.98
N PRO A 232 -1.36 -1.20 11.22
CA PRO A 232 -1.40 -2.65 11.40
C PRO A 232 -0.82 -3.40 10.18
N ARG A 233 0.08 -4.36 10.44
CA ARG A 233 0.64 -5.24 9.41
C ARG A 233 -0.29 -6.42 9.11
N ARG A 234 -0.29 -6.87 7.86
CA ARG A 234 -1.00 -8.05 7.37
C ARG A 234 0.02 -9.14 7.05
N LEU A 235 0.17 -10.11 7.94
CA LEU A 235 1.17 -11.17 7.81
C LEU A 235 0.51 -12.49 7.47
N ALA A 236 0.93 -13.12 6.38
CA ALA A 236 0.53 -14.48 6.08
C ALA A 236 1.40 -15.49 6.85
N LEU A 237 0.79 -16.43 7.57
CA LEU A 237 1.49 -17.49 8.29
C LEU A 237 1.03 -18.87 7.80
N SER A 238 1.95 -19.66 7.24
CA SER A 238 1.69 -21.04 6.83
C SER A 238 2.83 -21.96 7.24
N ALA A 239 2.55 -23.26 7.35
CA ALA A 239 3.55 -24.27 7.66
C ALA A 239 3.11 -25.65 7.20
N HIS A 240 4.07 -26.43 6.71
CA HIS A 240 3.90 -27.88 6.57
C HIS A 240 3.66 -28.52 7.94
N ASN A 241 2.97 -29.66 7.96
CA ASN A 241 2.56 -30.30 9.21
C ASN A 241 3.74 -30.58 10.15
N THR A 242 4.87 -31.03 9.60
CA THR A 242 6.13 -31.31 10.33
C THR A 242 6.79 -30.05 10.90
N ARG A 243 6.41 -28.85 10.42
CA ARG A 243 6.98 -27.56 10.84
C ARG A 243 6.02 -26.70 11.66
N LYS A 244 4.78 -27.14 11.87
CA LYS A 244 3.78 -26.40 12.66
C LYS A 244 4.23 -26.12 14.10
N ALA A 245 4.88 -27.08 14.75
CA ALA A 245 5.41 -26.87 16.10
C ALA A 245 6.48 -25.76 16.13
N ALA A 246 7.34 -25.68 15.10
CA ALA A 246 8.33 -24.61 14.98
C ALA A 246 7.68 -23.24 14.74
N LEU A 247 6.64 -23.18 13.88
CA LEU A 247 5.88 -21.95 13.65
C LEU A 247 5.14 -21.50 14.92
N GLN A 248 4.51 -22.43 15.64
CA GLN A 248 3.88 -22.15 16.93
C GLN A 248 4.88 -21.55 17.91
N ALA A 249 6.05 -22.17 18.06
CA ALA A 249 7.10 -21.66 18.94
C ALA A 249 7.59 -20.28 18.52
N TRP A 250 7.70 -20.01 17.21
CA TRP A 250 8.06 -18.70 16.68
C TRP A 250 7.00 -17.65 17.02
N VAL A 251 5.71 -17.93 16.77
CA VAL A 251 4.61 -17.01 17.09
C VAL A 251 4.56 -16.71 18.58
N MET A 252 4.72 -17.72 19.45
CA MET A 252 4.70 -17.50 20.90
C MET A 252 5.86 -16.64 21.40
N ARG A 253 7.05 -16.75 20.79
CA ARG A 253 8.19 -15.88 21.12
C ARG A 253 7.95 -14.43 20.70
N HIS A 254 7.22 -14.21 19.62
CA HIS A 254 6.93 -12.89 19.04
C HIS A 254 5.52 -12.38 19.38
N ALA A 255 4.80 -13.02 20.30
CA ALA A 255 3.37 -12.76 20.53
C ALA A 255 3.08 -11.29 20.86
N GLN A 256 3.93 -10.66 21.67
CA GLN A 256 3.80 -9.24 22.02
C GLN A 256 3.96 -8.33 20.79
N SER A 257 4.94 -8.59 19.92
CA SER A 257 5.19 -7.81 18.71
C SER A 257 4.17 -8.10 17.60
N LEU A 258 3.46 -9.23 17.67
CA LEU A 258 2.39 -9.60 16.74
C LEU A 258 1.01 -9.03 17.15
N GLU A 259 0.89 -8.52 18.38
CA GLU A 259 -0.36 -7.94 18.88
C GLU A 259 -0.70 -6.66 18.11
N GLY A 260 -1.99 -6.48 17.79
CA GLY A 260 -2.46 -5.36 16.95
C GLY A 260 -2.24 -5.55 15.43
N HIS A 261 -1.64 -6.67 14.99
CA HIS A 261 -1.50 -7.01 13.58
C HIS A 261 -2.47 -8.11 13.14
N ARG A 262 -2.73 -8.21 11.84
CA ARG A 262 -3.62 -9.22 11.26
C ARG A 262 -2.82 -10.40 10.74
N LEU A 263 -3.03 -11.57 11.34
CA LEU A 263 -2.35 -12.82 10.98
C LEU A 263 -3.27 -13.69 10.11
N ILE A 264 -2.92 -13.84 8.84
CA ILE A 264 -3.71 -14.57 7.85
C ILE A 264 -3.12 -15.97 7.68
N CYS A 265 -3.85 -16.99 8.11
CA CYS A 265 -3.31 -18.33 8.26
C CYS A 265 -4.08 -19.36 7.44
N THR A 266 -3.39 -20.33 6.85
CA THR A 266 -4.06 -21.51 6.29
C THR A 266 -4.75 -22.31 7.40
N GLY A 267 -5.86 -22.97 7.08
CA GLY A 267 -6.85 -23.37 8.08
C GLY A 267 -6.35 -24.27 9.22
N GLY A 268 -5.36 -25.14 8.96
CA GLY A 268 -4.75 -25.98 9.98
C GLY A 268 -3.77 -25.24 10.88
N THR A 269 -3.00 -24.32 10.32
CA THR A 269 -2.08 -23.44 11.04
C THR A 269 -2.84 -22.45 11.89
N GLY A 270 -3.84 -21.78 11.31
CA GLY A 270 -4.64 -20.79 12.03
C GLY A 270 -5.48 -21.38 13.17
N ARG A 271 -5.94 -22.63 13.05
CA ARG A 271 -6.59 -23.32 14.18
C ARG A 271 -5.63 -23.50 15.35
N MET A 272 -4.44 -24.04 15.06
CA MET A 272 -3.42 -24.29 16.09
C MET A 272 -2.99 -23.00 16.78
N LEU A 273 -2.80 -21.90 16.02
CA LEU A 273 -2.40 -20.61 16.60
C LEU A 273 -3.52 -19.98 17.43
N ALA A 274 -4.79 -20.09 16.99
CA ALA A 274 -5.93 -19.55 17.74
C ALA A 274 -6.12 -20.23 19.10
N ASP A 275 -5.78 -21.53 19.20
CA ASP A 275 -5.88 -22.28 20.46
C ASP A 275 -4.83 -21.82 21.49
N VAL A 276 -3.63 -21.40 21.05
CA VAL A 276 -2.50 -21.08 21.95
C VAL A 276 -2.23 -19.58 22.13
N ALA A 277 -2.74 -18.74 21.23
CA ALA A 277 -2.55 -17.29 21.24
C ALA A 277 -3.88 -16.57 20.96
N PRO A 278 -4.88 -16.68 21.86
CA PRO A 278 -6.23 -16.16 21.65
C PRO A 278 -6.31 -14.62 21.60
N ASN A 279 -5.26 -13.92 22.05
CA ASN A 279 -5.16 -12.47 21.99
C ASN A 279 -4.72 -11.95 20.60
N LEU A 280 -4.25 -12.82 19.70
CA LEU A 280 -3.82 -12.42 18.36
C LEU A 280 -5.00 -12.40 17.37
N SER A 281 -4.99 -11.41 16.47
CA SER A 281 -6.02 -11.29 15.42
C SER A 281 -5.74 -12.27 14.29
N ILE A 282 -6.32 -13.47 14.37
CA ILE A 282 -6.10 -14.56 13.41
C ILE A 282 -7.27 -14.68 12.44
N HIS A 283 -7.01 -14.44 11.16
CA HIS A 283 -7.92 -14.73 10.06
C HIS A 283 -7.59 -16.09 9.44
N ARG A 284 -8.58 -16.99 9.37
CA ARG A 284 -8.38 -18.36 8.89
C ARG A 284 -8.87 -18.52 7.45
N LEU A 285 -7.94 -18.91 6.58
CA LEU A 285 -8.22 -19.36 5.21
C LEU A 285 -8.57 -20.85 5.18
N GLN A 286 -8.83 -21.39 3.99
CA GLN A 286 -8.98 -22.82 3.80
C GLN A 286 -7.69 -23.57 4.16
N ARG A 287 -7.80 -24.90 4.31
CA ARG A 287 -6.61 -25.75 4.44
C ARG A 287 -5.80 -25.66 3.14
N GLY A 288 -4.46 -25.72 3.23
CA GLY A 288 -3.58 -25.65 2.06
C GLY A 288 -4.02 -26.56 0.91
N ALA A 289 -4.14 -27.87 1.20
CA ALA A 289 -4.62 -28.89 0.26
C ALA A 289 -6.07 -28.73 -0.26
N ARG A 290 -6.83 -27.73 0.22
CA ARG A 290 -8.16 -27.37 -0.29
C ARG A 290 -8.16 -26.01 -1.01
N GLY A 291 -6.99 -25.47 -1.32
CA GLY A 291 -6.83 -24.17 -2.00
C GLY A 291 -6.43 -23.02 -1.08
N GLY A 292 -6.15 -23.27 0.21
CA GLY A 292 -5.69 -22.22 1.14
C GLY A 292 -4.38 -21.55 0.71
N ASP A 293 -3.47 -22.30 0.10
CA ASP A 293 -2.20 -21.76 -0.41
C ASP A 293 -2.42 -20.88 -1.65
N GLN A 294 -3.40 -21.22 -2.48
CA GLN A 294 -3.83 -20.38 -3.60
C GLN A 294 -4.56 -19.11 -3.15
N GLN A 295 -5.32 -19.16 -2.05
CA GLN A 295 -5.87 -17.96 -1.41
C GLN A 295 -4.76 -17.03 -0.92
N LEU A 296 -3.68 -17.57 -0.34
CA LEU A 296 -2.50 -16.75 0.00
C LEU A 296 -1.86 -16.14 -1.25
N GLY A 297 -1.70 -16.92 -2.32
CA GLY A 297 -1.21 -16.41 -3.60
C GLY A 297 -2.06 -15.25 -4.14
N ALA A 298 -3.39 -15.36 -4.06
CA ALA A 298 -4.29 -14.27 -4.45
C ALA A 298 -4.05 -13.00 -3.62
N LEU A 299 -3.87 -13.13 -2.30
CA LEU A 299 -3.59 -11.99 -1.42
C LEU A 299 -2.23 -11.33 -1.71
N ILE A 300 -1.22 -12.09 -2.14
CA ILE A 300 0.04 -11.53 -2.65
C ILE A 300 -0.24 -10.72 -3.91
N ALA A 301 -0.92 -11.33 -4.88
CA ALA A 301 -1.18 -10.72 -6.18
C ALA A 301 -2.01 -9.44 -6.10
N THR A 302 -2.90 -9.36 -5.10
CA THR A 302 -3.71 -8.17 -4.85
C THR A 302 -3.03 -7.17 -3.92
N GLY A 303 -1.82 -7.43 -3.38
CA GLY A 303 -1.13 -6.51 -2.47
C GLY A 303 -1.77 -6.41 -1.08
N GLU A 304 -2.45 -7.47 -0.63
CA GLU A 304 -3.14 -7.57 0.66
C GLU A 304 -2.24 -8.08 1.79
N LEU A 305 -0.97 -8.36 1.51
CA LEU A 305 0.01 -8.86 2.48
C LEU A 305 1.24 -7.96 2.55
N ASP A 306 1.77 -7.80 3.76
CA ASP A 306 3.02 -7.10 4.02
C ASP A 306 4.23 -8.04 4.07
N ALA A 307 4.00 -9.30 4.46
CA ALA A 307 4.97 -10.37 4.35
C ALA A 307 4.29 -11.74 4.44
N VAL A 308 5.01 -12.77 4.00
CA VAL A 308 4.63 -14.18 4.13
C VAL A 308 5.70 -14.90 4.95
N VAL A 309 5.29 -15.57 6.02
CA VAL A 309 6.10 -16.55 6.75
C VAL A 309 5.55 -17.93 6.42
N PHE A 310 6.32 -18.72 5.68
CA PHE A 310 5.96 -20.09 5.33
C PHE A 310 7.05 -21.03 5.84
N PHE A 311 6.82 -21.78 6.91
CA PHE A 311 7.78 -22.80 7.35
C PHE A 311 7.60 -24.09 6.53
N ALA A 312 8.35 -24.15 5.43
CA ALA A 312 8.39 -25.29 4.53
C ALA A 312 9.31 -26.39 5.09
N ASP A 313 8.98 -27.64 4.81
CA ASP A 313 9.85 -28.77 5.09
C ASP A 313 10.53 -29.24 3.80
N PRO A 314 11.85 -29.11 3.63
CA PRO A 314 12.52 -29.56 2.43
C PRO A 314 12.83 -31.06 2.42
N THR A 315 12.56 -31.77 3.52
CA THR A 315 13.04 -33.17 3.71
C THR A 315 12.06 -34.24 3.26
N ILE A 316 10.84 -33.87 2.90
CA ILE A 316 9.80 -34.77 2.42
C ILE A 316 9.10 -34.14 1.21
N ALA A 317 8.62 -34.96 0.28
CA ALA A 317 7.80 -34.48 -0.82
C ALA A 317 6.41 -34.09 -0.30
N HIS A 318 5.91 -32.92 -0.71
CA HIS A 318 4.56 -32.48 -0.37
C HIS A 318 3.69 -32.44 -1.62
N GLY A 319 2.44 -32.88 -1.49
CA GLY A 319 1.46 -32.69 -2.57
C GLY A 319 1.26 -31.23 -2.98
N GLY A 320 1.68 -30.28 -2.14
CA GLY A 320 1.64 -28.82 -2.39
C GLY A 320 2.99 -28.19 -2.76
N ASP A 321 4.02 -28.96 -3.16
CA ASP A 321 5.31 -28.36 -3.57
C ASP A 321 5.15 -27.41 -4.78
N ALA A 322 4.21 -27.71 -5.69
CA ALA A 322 3.82 -26.81 -6.77
C ALA A 322 3.14 -25.52 -6.26
N ASP A 323 2.38 -25.61 -5.16
CA ASP A 323 1.75 -24.44 -4.54
C ASP A 323 2.78 -23.52 -3.90
N LEU A 324 3.82 -24.07 -3.26
CA LEU A 324 4.93 -23.27 -2.72
C LEU A 324 5.72 -22.57 -3.84
N GLN A 325 5.96 -23.24 -4.97
CA GLN A 325 6.59 -22.62 -6.14
C GLN A 325 5.73 -21.50 -6.74
N ALA A 326 4.41 -21.72 -6.87
CA ALA A 326 3.48 -20.69 -7.33
C ALA A 326 3.47 -19.48 -6.37
N LEU A 327 3.44 -19.73 -5.06
CA LEU A 327 3.47 -18.68 -4.04
C LEU A 327 4.77 -17.88 -4.07
N THR A 328 5.93 -18.53 -4.16
CA THR A 328 7.22 -17.82 -4.26
C THR A 328 7.36 -17.04 -5.56
N ARG A 329 6.84 -17.59 -6.68
CA ARG A 329 6.78 -16.85 -7.96
C ARG A 329 5.97 -15.57 -7.83
N LEU A 330 4.80 -15.63 -7.19
CA LEU A 330 3.96 -14.45 -6.96
C LEU A 330 4.64 -13.46 -6.00
N ALA A 331 5.29 -13.95 -4.94
CA ALA A 331 6.03 -13.09 -4.01
C ALA A 331 7.14 -12.30 -4.73
N ILE A 332 7.88 -12.95 -5.64
CA ILE A 332 8.91 -12.29 -6.46
C ILE A 332 8.27 -11.27 -7.42
N LEU A 333 7.18 -11.65 -8.11
CA LEU A 333 6.52 -10.79 -9.08
C LEU A 333 5.94 -9.51 -8.46
N HIS A 334 5.44 -9.61 -7.22
CA HIS A 334 4.79 -8.51 -6.50
C HIS A 334 5.65 -7.92 -5.38
N ASP A 335 6.97 -8.18 -5.40
CA ASP A 335 7.95 -7.69 -4.42
C ASP A 335 7.51 -7.83 -2.96
N THR A 336 6.90 -8.97 -2.63
CA THR A 336 6.37 -9.27 -1.29
C THR A 336 7.39 -10.11 -0.51
N PRO A 337 7.86 -9.65 0.67
CA PRO A 337 8.80 -10.40 1.50
C PRO A 337 8.27 -11.80 1.84
N VAL A 338 9.11 -12.81 1.62
CA VAL A 338 8.81 -14.21 1.98
C VAL A 338 9.92 -14.80 2.84
N ALA A 339 9.56 -15.31 4.01
CA ALA A 339 10.44 -16.00 4.94
C ALA A 339 10.12 -17.49 4.96
N LEU A 340 11.04 -18.31 4.46
CA LEU A 340 10.87 -19.76 4.35
C LEU A 340 11.49 -20.56 5.52
N SER A 341 12.04 -19.87 6.52
CA SER A 341 12.71 -20.46 7.68
C SER A 341 12.56 -19.57 8.92
N PRO A 342 12.77 -20.09 10.14
CA PRO A 342 12.72 -19.29 11.36
C PRO A 342 13.69 -18.12 11.38
N ALA A 343 14.92 -18.31 10.90
CA ALA A 343 15.93 -17.24 10.86
C ALA A 343 15.51 -16.11 9.92
N ALA A 344 14.99 -16.43 8.73
CA ALA A 344 14.45 -15.42 7.83
C ALA A 344 13.22 -14.71 8.42
N ALA A 345 12.37 -15.46 9.14
CA ALA A 345 11.20 -14.88 9.79
C ALA A 345 11.57 -13.93 10.93
N ASP A 346 12.62 -14.22 11.71
CA ASP A 346 13.15 -13.31 12.72
C ASP A 346 13.66 -11.99 12.11
N MET A 347 14.32 -12.05 10.94
CA MET A 347 14.75 -10.85 10.22
C MET A 347 13.55 -10.01 9.74
N VAL A 348 12.54 -10.66 9.17
CA VAL A 348 11.30 -9.99 8.73
C VAL A 348 10.56 -9.37 9.92
N ALA A 349 10.42 -10.10 11.03
CA ALA A 349 9.80 -9.58 12.24
C ALA A 349 10.56 -8.39 12.83
N THR A 350 11.89 -8.46 12.89
CA THR A 350 12.73 -7.34 13.35
C THR A 350 12.48 -6.08 12.52
N SER A 351 12.34 -6.22 11.20
CA SER A 351 12.10 -5.07 10.32
C SER A 351 10.67 -4.54 10.35
N LEU A 352 9.66 -5.37 10.66
CA LEU A 352 8.24 -5.00 10.51
C LEU A 352 7.50 -4.79 11.82
N LEU A 353 7.97 -5.40 12.92
CA LEU A 353 7.21 -5.57 14.16
C LEU A 353 7.89 -4.98 15.39
N ILE A 354 9.19 -4.72 15.32
CA ILE A 354 9.94 -4.17 16.45
C ILE A 354 10.10 -2.66 16.21
N PRO A 355 9.54 -1.80 17.07
CA PRO A 355 9.78 -0.36 17.01
C PRO A 355 11.28 -0.08 17.15
N GLY A 356 11.82 0.71 16.24
CA GLY A 356 13.25 1.10 16.21
C GLY A 356 13.62 2.22 17.17
#